data_AF-A0A382ZVM7-F1
#
_entry.id   AF-A0A382ZVM7-F1
#
_cell.length_a   1.000
_cell.length_b   1.000
_cell.length_c   1.000
_cell.angle_alpha   90.00
_cell.angle_beta   90.00
_cell.angle_gamma   90.00
#
_symmetry.space_group_name_H-M   'P 1'
#
loop_
_entity.id
_entity.type
_entity.pdbx_description
1 polymer ?
#
loop_
_entity_poly.entity_id
_entity_poly.type
_entity_poly.pdbx_seq_one_letter_code
_entity_poly.pdbx_strand_id
1 'polypeptide(L)'
;MTDVRVKTALLSVSDKTGLISLAEALRSHDVELMSTGGTCRMIADVGLPVHEVSEYTGSPEMMDGRVKTLHPKVHGGLLGRRGVDTDVMTAHDIREIDLLVINLYPFERA
;
A
#
# COMPACT_ATOMS: atom_id res chain seq x y z
N MET A 1 9.02 -17.64 -13.53
CA MET A 1 8.26 -16.69 -12.70
C MET A 1 6.84 -17.21 -12.66
N THR A 2 6.29 -17.48 -11.48
CA THR A 2 4.89 -17.87 -11.34
C THR A 2 4.04 -16.61 -11.51
N ASP A 3 2.98 -16.66 -12.29
CA ASP A 3 2.04 -15.55 -12.40
C ASP A 3 1.42 -15.27 -11.03
N VAL A 4 1.61 -14.04 -10.54
CA VAL A 4 1.00 -13.56 -9.29
C VAL A 4 -0.27 -12.82 -9.66
N ARG A 5 -1.43 -13.34 -9.23
CA ARG A 5 -2.68 -12.59 -9.29
C ARG A 5 -2.63 -11.49 -8.24
N VAL A 6 -2.67 -10.23 -8.66
CA VAL A 6 -2.75 -9.06 -7.78
C VAL A 6 -4.10 -9.06 -7.07
N LYS A 7 -4.09 -9.07 -5.73
CA LYS A 7 -5.25 -8.95 -4.84
C LYS A 7 -5.15 -7.72 -3.94
N THR A 8 -3.94 -7.30 -3.59
CA THR A 8 -3.66 -6.14 -2.72
C THR A 8 -2.61 -5.24 -3.37
N ALA A 9 -2.88 -3.94 -3.42
CA ALA A 9 -1.95 -2.93 -3.90
C ALA A 9 -1.68 -1.85 -2.84
N LEU A 10 -0.41 -1.52 -2.60
CA LEU A 10 0.02 -0.38 -1.79
C LEU A 10 0.40 0.79 -2.71
N LEU A 11 -0.33 1.90 -2.62
CA LEU A 11 -0.13 3.10 -3.43
C LEU A 11 0.43 4.22 -2.55
N SER A 12 1.66 4.66 -2.80
CA SER A 12 2.33 5.73 -2.05
C SER A 12 3.12 6.61 -3.01
N VAL A 13 2.48 7.65 -3.55
CA VAL A 13 3.06 8.48 -4.62
C VAL A 13 3.15 9.96 -4.23
N SER A 14 4.28 10.58 -4.59
CA SER A 14 4.46 12.03 -4.54
C SER A 14 3.71 12.70 -5.71
N ASP A 15 4.05 12.31 -6.94
CA ASP A 15 3.34 12.72 -8.16
C ASP A 15 2.07 11.87 -8.34
N LYS A 16 0.93 12.54 -8.37
CA LYS A 16 -0.41 11.92 -8.42
C LYS A 16 -0.98 11.86 -9.84
N THR A 17 -0.18 12.18 -10.85
CA THR A 17 -0.57 12.06 -12.26
C THR A 17 -1.05 10.64 -12.57
N GLY A 18 -2.29 10.50 -13.05
CA GLY A 18 -2.90 9.21 -13.38
C GLY A 18 -3.31 8.34 -12.19
N LEU A 19 -3.16 8.81 -10.94
CA LEU A 19 -3.43 8.02 -9.73
C LEU A 19 -4.85 7.47 -9.69
N ILE A 20 -5.85 8.33 -9.97
CA ILE A 20 -7.26 7.95 -9.90
C ILE A 20 -7.60 6.90 -10.95
N SER A 21 -7.20 7.11 -12.21
CA SER A 21 -7.44 6.14 -13.28
C SER A 21 -6.80 4.78 -12.99
N LEU A 22 -5.60 4.77 -12.39
CA LEU A 22 -4.97 3.54 -11.93
C LEU A 22 -5.76 2.87 -10.79
N ALA A 23 -6.19 3.65 -9.79
CA ALA A 23 -6.96 3.14 -8.66
C ALA A 23 -8.30 2.54 -9.12
N GLU A 24 -9.03 3.20 -10.01
CA GLU A 24 -10.28 2.70 -10.61
C GLU A 24 -10.05 1.38 -11.35
N ALA A 25 -9.00 1.29 -12.16
CA ALA A 25 -8.65 0.07 -12.88
C ALA A 25 -8.29 -1.08 -11.93
N LEU A 26 -7.54 -0.81 -10.85
CA LEU A 26 -7.26 -1.83 -9.84
C LEU A 26 -8.54 -2.29 -9.14
N ARG A 27 -9.43 -1.37 -8.75
CA ARG A 27 -10.72 -1.70 -8.14
C ARG A 27 -11.64 -2.50 -9.06
N SER A 28 -11.66 -2.21 -10.37
CA SER A 28 -12.47 -2.97 -11.34
C SER A 28 -12.00 -4.42 -11.52
N HIS A 29 -10.78 -4.73 -11.08
CA HIS A 29 -10.22 -6.07 -11.00
C HIS A 29 -10.26 -6.69 -9.59
N ASP A 30 -11.11 -6.15 -8.70
CA ASP A 30 -11.28 -6.58 -7.30
C ASP A 30 -10.01 -6.46 -6.44
N VAL A 31 -9.07 -5.58 -6.82
CA VAL A 31 -7.86 -5.34 -6.03
C VAL A 31 -8.19 -4.44 -4.83
N GLU A 32 -7.80 -4.87 -3.64
CA GLU A 32 -7.85 -4.07 -2.42
C GLU A 32 -6.74 -3.01 -2.44
N LEU A 33 -7.12 -1.76 -2.11
CA LEU A 33 -6.19 -0.65 -2.09
C LEU A 33 -5.77 -0.31 -0.66
N MET A 34 -4.47 -0.19 -0.45
CA MET A 34 -3.85 0.42 0.72
C MET A 34 -3.10 1.67 0.29
N SER A 35 -3.12 2.71 1.12
CA SER A 35 -2.44 3.96 0.77
C SER A 35 -1.99 4.76 1.99
N THR A 36 -1.26 5.85 1.72
CA THR A 36 -0.66 6.71 2.75
C THR A 36 -1.12 8.16 2.59
N GLY A 37 -1.50 8.80 3.70
CA GLY A 37 -1.69 10.25 3.81
C GLY A 37 -2.44 10.88 2.63
N GLY A 38 -1.80 11.82 1.94
CA GLY A 38 -2.41 12.55 0.82
C GLY A 38 -2.79 11.67 -0.38
N THR A 39 -2.14 10.53 -0.59
CA THR A 39 -2.54 9.56 -1.64
C THR A 39 -3.86 8.89 -1.25
N CYS A 40 -3.97 8.45 0.01
CA CYS A 40 -5.18 7.82 0.54
C CYS A 40 -6.37 8.76 0.48
N ARG A 41 -6.19 10.01 0.91
CA ARG A 41 -7.23 11.04 0.86
C ARG A 41 -7.73 11.27 -0.57
N MET A 42 -6.83 11.43 -1.53
CA MET A 42 -7.22 11.69 -2.93
C MET A 42 -8.04 10.54 -3.53
N ILE A 43 -7.70 9.29 -3.21
CA ILE A 43 -8.46 8.10 -3.65
C ILE A 43 -9.83 8.05 -2.95
N ALA A 44 -9.88 8.32 -1.64
CA ALA A 44 -11.12 8.31 -0.88
C ALA A 44 -12.09 9.44 -1.31
N ASP A 45 -11.57 10.62 -1.66
CA ASP A 45 -12.37 11.79 -2.07
C ASP A 45 -13.17 11.55 -3.36
N VAL A 46 -12.73 10.63 -4.22
CA VAL A 46 -13.47 10.20 -5.42
C VAL A 46 -14.40 9.00 -5.16
N GLY A 47 -14.57 8.61 -3.90
CA GLY A 47 -15.48 7.54 -3.46
C GLY A 47 -14.94 6.12 -3.64
N LEU A 48 -13.64 5.95 -3.92
CA LEU A 48 -13.04 4.62 -4.05
C LEU A 48 -12.66 4.05 -2.67
N PRO A 49 -13.01 2.79 -2.38
CA PRO A 49 -12.56 2.12 -1.16
C PRO A 49 -11.04 2.01 -1.12
N VAL A 50 -10.44 2.55 -0.05
CA VAL A 50 -9.00 2.50 0.21
C VAL A 50 -8.77 2.46 1.72
N HIS A 51 -7.82 1.64 2.15
CA HIS A 51 -7.42 1.53 3.55
C HIS A 51 -6.20 2.39 3.82
N GLU A 52 -6.21 3.12 4.93
CA GLU A 52 -5.02 3.85 5.35
C GLU A 52 -4.02 2.88 6.02
N VAL A 53 -2.73 3.00 5.68
CA VAL A 53 -1.68 2.14 6.26
C VAL A 53 -1.58 2.27 7.78
N SER A 54 -1.89 3.45 8.35
CA SER A 54 -1.96 3.68 9.79
C SER A 54 -3.02 2.79 10.46
N GLU A 55 -4.21 2.69 9.86
CA GLU A 55 -5.29 1.82 10.34
C GLU A 55 -4.88 0.34 10.30
N TYR A 56 -4.22 -0.08 9.22
CA TYR A 56 -3.72 -1.45 9.07
C TYR A 56 -2.62 -1.81 10.08
N THR A 57 -1.67 -0.89 10.30
CA THR A 57 -0.53 -1.14 11.18
C THR A 57 -0.87 -0.95 12.66
N GLY A 58 -1.88 -0.14 12.97
CA GLY A 58 -2.18 0.31 14.34
C GLY A 58 -1.08 1.22 14.93
N SER A 59 -0.09 1.64 14.13
CA SER A 59 1.00 2.50 14.59
C SER A 59 0.52 3.95 14.68
N PRO A 60 0.81 4.66 15.78
CA PRO A 60 0.43 6.05 15.92
C PRO A 60 1.20 6.91 14.90
N GLU A 61 0.57 7.99 14.44
CA GLU A 61 1.26 8.96 13.59
C GLU A 61 2.36 9.66 14.39
N MET A 62 3.58 9.64 13.87
CA MET A 62 4.75 10.24 14.51
C MET A 62 5.74 10.75 13.46
N MET A 63 6.56 11.74 13.86
CA MET A 63 7.58 12.35 13.02
C MET A 63 7.04 12.83 11.66
N ASP A 64 5.86 13.46 11.64
CA ASP A 64 5.21 13.94 10.41
C ASP A 64 5.05 12.83 9.34
N GLY A 65 4.71 11.61 9.82
CA GLY A 65 4.50 10.45 8.97
C GLY A 65 5.76 9.79 8.41
N ARG A 66 6.98 10.24 8.78
CA ARG A 66 8.25 9.71 8.26
C ARG A 66 8.45 8.20 8.45
N VAL A 67 7.85 7.63 9.49
CA VAL A 67 8.07 6.22 9.87
C VAL A 67 6.82 5.36 9.68
N LYS A 68 5.75 5.89 9.09
CA LYS A 68 4.44 5.22 9.06
C LYS A 68 4.43 3.87 8.31
N THR A 69 5.29 3.72 7.30
CA THR A 69 5.42 2.49 6.51
C THR A 69 6.56 1.58 6.99
N LEU A 70 7.41 2.04 7.91
CA LEU A 70 8.54 1.28 8.46
C LEU A 70 8.05 0.31 9.54
N HIS A 71 7.13 -0.58 9.15
CA HIS A 71 6.42 -1.47 10.05
C HIS A 71 6.50 -2.93 9.56
N PRO A 72 6.67 -3.93 10.47
CA PRO A 72 6.72 -5.34 10.09
C PRO A 72 5.51 -5.82 9.28
N LYS A 73 4.30 -5.34 9.58
CA LYS A 73 3.10 -5.67 8.79
C LYS A 73 3.14 -5.18 7.34
N VAL A 74 3.84 -4.07 7.06
CA VAL A 74 4.00 -3.56 5.69
C VAL A 74 5.11 -4.30 4.99
N HIS A 75 6.31 -4.34 5.59
CA HIS A 75 7.47 -4.98 4.98
C HIS A 75 7.35 -6.50 4.89
N GLY A 76 6.71 -7.14 5.86
CA GLY A 76 6.39 -8.57 5.80
C GLY A 76 5.41 -8.90 4.67
N GLY A 77 4.46 -8.01 4.37
CA GLY A 77 3.56 -8.16 3.23
C GLY A 77 4.27 -8.05 1.87
N LEU A 78 5.32 -7.23 1.80
CA LEU A 78 6.14 -7.04 0.60
C LEU A 78 7.21 -8.13 0.43
N LEU A 79 7.80 -8.61 1.53
CA LEU A 79 8.98 -9.50 1.52
C LEU A 79 8.64 -10.96 1.78
N GLY A 80 7.42 -11.27 2.25
CA GLY A 80 6.98 -12.62 2.55
C GLY A 80 7.03 -13.54 1.33
N ARG A 81 7.68 -14.70 1.48
CA ARG A 81 7.76 -15.69 0.40
C ARG A 81 6.48 -16.52 0.38
N ARG A 82 5.72 -16.40 -0.71
CA ARG A 82 4.45 -17.12 -0.90
C ARG A 82 4.65 -18.63 -0.78
N GLY A 83 3.79 -19.27 0.02
CA GLY A 83 3.84 -20.72 0.26
C GLY A 83 4.98 -21.18 1.17
N VAL A 84 5.87 -20.28 1.62
CA VAL A 84 6.94 -20.59 2.57
C VAL A 84 6.72 -19.87 3.90
N ASP A 85 6.38 -18.58 3.85
CA ASP A 85 6.20 -17.74 5.03
C ASP A 85 4.72 -17.52 5.39
N THR A 86 3.79 -18.23 4.72
CA THR A 86 2.34 -18.04 4.89
C THR A 86 1.88 -18.22 6.34
N ASP A 87 2.42 -19.21 7.06
CA ASP A 87 2.02 -19.50 8.44
C ASP A 87 2.46 -18.38 9.40
N VAL A 88 3.70 -17.89 9.25
CA VAL A 88 4.22 -16.79 10.09
C VAL A 88 3.54 -15.46 9.77
N MET A 89 3.25 -15.20 8.49
CA MET A 89 2.49 -14.02 8.09
C MET A 89 1.08 -14.04 8.69
N THR A 90 0.40 -15.18 8.60
CA THR A 90 -0.94 -15.35 9.18
C THR A 90 -0.93 -15.19 10.70
N ALA A 91 0.04 -15.78 11.40
CA ALA A 91 0.17 -15.69 12.85
C ALA A 91 0.39 -14.25 13.38
N HIS A 92 0.87 -13.33 12.53
CA HIS A 92 1.14 -11.94 12.87
C HIS A 92 0.21 -10.94 12.16
N ASP A 93 -0.90 -11.41 11.59
CA ASP A 93 -1.86 -10.60 10.83
C ASP A 93 -1.21 -9.77 9.71
N ILE A 94 -0.23 -10.37 9.02
CA ILE A 94 0.48 -9.75 7.91
C ILE A 94 -0.23 -10.13 6.61
N ARG A 95 -0.84 -9.13 5.96
CA ARG A 95 -1.46 -9.28 4.64
C ARG A 95 -0.39 -9.27 3.55
N GLU A 96 -0.56 -10.09 2.52
CA GLU A 96 0.25 -10.04 1.31
C GLU A 96 0.04 -8.69 0.59
N ILE A 97 1.14 -8.10 0.09
CA ILE A 97 1.10 -6.93 -0.79
C ILE A 97 1.65 -7.37 -2.15
N ASP A 98 0.77 -7.45 -3.14
CA ASP A 98 1.11 -8.02 -4.45
C ASP A 98 1.67 -6.96 -5.41
N LEU A 99 1.26 -5.70 -5.23
CA LEU A 99 1.67 -4.57 -6.04
C LEU A 99 2.08 -3.38 -5.17
N LEU A 100 3.24 -2.80 -5.43
CA LEU A 100 3.69 -1.54 -4.84
C LEU A 100 3.79 -0.49 -5.93
N VAL A 101 2.99 0.58 -5.82
CA VAL A 101 3.05 1.74 -6.70
C VAL A 101 3.66 2.89 -5.92
N ILE A 102 4.90 3.25 -6.25
CA ILE A 102 5.65 4.28 -5.54
C ILE A 102 6.39 5.18 -6.54
N ASN A 103 6.37 6.47 -6.27
CA ASN A 103 7.30 7.43 -6.84
C ASN A 103 7.76 8.38 -5.74
N LEU A 104 8.99 8.88 -5.88
CA LEU A 104 9.65 9.67 -4.85
C LEU A 104 9.49 11.16 -5.16
N TYR A 105 9.54 11.97 -4.10
CA TYR A 105 9.60 13.42 -4.26
C TYR A 105 10.85 13.81 -5.08
N PRO A 106 10.75 14.75 -6.04
CA PRO A 106 11.89 15.20 -6.83
C PRO A 106 12.85 16.02 -5.97
N PHE A 107 13.80 15.33 -5.32
CA PHE A 107 14.73 15.90 -4.33
C PHE A 107 15.52 17.11 -4.86
N GLU A 108 15.87 17.13 -6.15
CA GLU A 108 16.61 18.23 -6.79
C GLU A 108 15.83 19.56 -6.84
N ARG A 109 14.51 19.54 -6.68
CA ARG A 109 13.61 20.70 -6.80
C ARG A 109 13.18 21.26 -5.44
N ALA A 110 13.65 20.66 -4.34
CA ALA A 110 13.34 21.04 -2.95
C ALA A 110 14.26 22.15 -2.44
#